data_AF-A0A7V4A7R7-F1
#
_entry.id   AF-A0A7V4A7R7-F1
#
_cell.length_a   1.000
_cell.length_b   1.000
_cell.length_c   1.000
_cell.angle_alpha   90.00
_cell.angle_beta   90.00
_cell.angle_gamma   90.00
#
_symmetry.space_group_name_H-M   'P 1'
#
loop_
_entity.id
_entity.type
_entity.pdbx_description
1 polymer ?
#
loop_
_entity_poly.entity_id
_entity_poly.type
_entity_poly.pdbx_seq_one_letter_code
_entity_poly.pdbx_strand_id
1 'polypeptide(L)'
;MGRRPKAKDVYRDKKQESKLEKKEKRGRRGRLPKIEITESGETAEGKVIIGVSMGDPTGIGPEVTVKALLDKSIRKKIFPVIFGDKGVLAKLAEDIGLKVRFREISTLDNLKSIALGERELLVKSISNLKMTRLRYGRPDRNCGRAMVNYVKGAVKACLDGYVHAIVTAPINKEIINEAGFRYGGHTEMIAELTGAKEFTMMFVSKHFKVSLVTIHVPLKDVSMKITPQRIYKVGLLTWKTLRQYFGLKNPKIGVCGLNPHAGEGGIFGDEEKDMIYPAIVSMRSIGIDAEGPLSPDTAFWKAYNKQFDAIIAMYHDQGLIPVKLVDFDNAVNLTIGIPIIRTSPDHGTAYNIAGKGVADPSSMKAAIELAYQMYLTKKSLEEQKKEQAVEEKKKEEKVDQEIRRYRISEEELQEYIYL
;
A
#
# COMPACT_ATOMS: atom_id res chain seq x y z
N MET A 1 -33.70 -26.71 50.97
CA MET A 1 -32.33 -26.63 51.55
C MET A 1 -31.65 -27.98 51.41
N GLY A 2 -30.91 -28.19 50.31
CA GLY A 2 -30.27 -29.47 49.98
C GLY A 2 -28.76 -29.44 50.26
N ARG A 3 -28.27 -30.37 51.06
CA ARG A 3 -26.86 -30.56 51.45
C ARG A 3 -26.05 -31.21 50.31
N ARG A 4 -24.84 -30.70 50.05
CA ARG A 4 -23.82 -31.26 49.14
C ARG A 4 -23.20 -32.55 49.69
N PRO A 5 -22.85 -33.53 48.83
CA PRO A 5 -21.77 -34.48 49.07
C PRO A 5 -20.46 -34.07 48.37
N LYS A 6 -19.35 -34.52 48.96
CA LYS A 6 -17.96 -34.08 48.74
C LYS A 6 -17.24 -34.85 47.63
N ALA A 7 -16.25 -34.15 47.07
CA ALA A 7 -15.28 -34.63 46.09
C ALA A 7 -14.43 -35.81 46.61
N LYS A 8 -14.50 -36.93 45.90
CA LYS A 8 -13.49 -37.97 45.70
C LYS A 8 -14.13 -38.94 44.70
N ASP A 9 -13.71 -38.88 43.44
CA ASP A 9 -13.81 -39.94 42.41
C ASP A 9 -13.66 -39.37 40.99
N VAL A 10 -12.52 -38.75 40.66
CA VAL A 10 -12.05 -38.62 39.26
C VAL A 10 -10.52 -38.51 39.24
N TYR A 11 -9.78 -39.50 39.75
CA TYR A 11 -8.32 -39.55 39.59
C TYR A 11 -7.81 -40.99 39.56
N ARG A 12 -8.19 -41.74 38.52
CA ARG A 12 -7.56 -43.01 38.17
C ARG A 12 -7.92 -43.39 36.73
N ASP A 13 -7.29 -42.73 35.73
CA ASP A 13 -7.12 -43.30 34.36
C ASP A 13 -6.34 -42.42 33.36
N LYS A 14 -5.17 -41.88 33.73
CA LYS A 14 -4.27 -41.21 32.75
C LYS A 14 -2.81 -41.64 32.77
N LYS A 15 -2.48 -42.68 33.54
CA LYS A 15 -1.07 -43.09 33.75
C LYS A 15 -0.63 -44.34 32.96
N GLN A 16 -1.55 -45.06 32.32
CA GLN A 16 -1.21 -46.26 31.53
C GLN A 16 -1.04 -46.01 30.02
N GLU A 17 -1.67 -44.98 29.44
CA GLU A 17 -1.47 -44.67 28.00
C GLU A 17 -0.09 -44.05 27.68
N SER A 18 0.54 -43.36 28.64
CA SER A 18 1.82 -42.64 28.39
C SER A 18 3.07 -43.53 28.28
N LYS A 19 2.96 -44.85 28.50
CA LYS A 19 4.09 -45.80 28.47
C LYS A 19 4.20 -46.61 27.18
N LEU A 20 3.14 -46.70 26.38
CA LEU A 20 3.15 -47.42 25.10
C LEU A 20 3.69 -46.54 23.95
N GLU A 21 3.42 -45.23 23.93
CA GLU A 21 3.93 -44.32 22.88
C GLU A 21 5.42 -43.97 23.01
N LYS A 22 6.05 -44.22 24.16
CA LYS A 22 7.47 -43.89 24.39
C LYS A 22 8.45 -44.96 23.93
N LYS A 23 7.99 -46.12 23.46
CA LYS A 23 8.87 -47.22 23.00
C LYS A 23 9.10 -47.27 21.49
N GLU A 24 8.35 -46.55 20.66
CA GLU A 24 8.51 -46.54 19.20
C GLU A 24 9.45 -45.44 18.64
N LYS A 25 9.94 -44.51 19.46
CA LYS A 25 10.81 -43.38 19.01
C LYS A 25 12.31 -43.60 19.21
N ARG A 26 12.78 -44.85 19.25
CA ARG A 26 14.23 -45.17 19.26
C ARG A 26 14.58 -46.13 18.14
N GLY A 27 14.75 -45.58 16.94
CA GLY A 27 15.31 -46.33 15.80
C GLY A 27 15.54 -45.44 14.59
N ARG A 28 16.77 -45.48 14.07
CA ARG A 28 17.27 -44.88 12.80
C ARG A 28 17.74 -43.42 12.85
N ARG A 29 19.00 -43.24 13.24
CA ARG A 29 19.86 -42.14 12.76
C ARG A 29 20.10 -42.32 11.25
N GLY A 30 19.21 -41.79 10.43
CA GLY A 30 19.43 -41.61 8.99
C GLY A 30 20.13 -40.29 8.73
N ARG A 31 21.19 -40.30 7.91
CA ARG A 31 21.85 -39.10 7.36
C ARG A 31 20.78 -38.19 6.74
N LEU A 32 20.74 -36.92 7.15
CA LEU A 32 19.85 -35.93 6.55
C LEU A 32 20.11 -35.86 5.04
N PRO A 33 19.08 -35.90 4.17
CA PRO A 33 19.28 -35.75 2.75
C PRO A 33 19.86 -34.37 2.45
N LYS A 34 20.96 -34.32 1.70
CA LYS A 34 21.42 -33.09 1.04
C LYS A 34 20.30 -32.64 0.10
N ILE A 35 19.75 -31.46 0.36
CA ILE A 35 18.84 -30.80 -0.57
C ILE A 35 19.71 -30.27 -1.72
N GLU A 36 19.62 -30.90 -2.88
CA GLU A 36 20.09 -30.31 -4.13
C GLU A 36 19.20 -29.11 -4.44
N ILE A 37 19.81 -27.92 -4.42
CA ILE A 37 19.19 -26.68 -4.84
C ILE A 37 19.32 -26.64 -6.36
N THR A 38 18.20 -26.75 -7.08
CA THR A 38 18.19 -26.51 -8.51
C THR A 38 18.44 -25.01 -8.77
N GLU A 39 19.52 -24.71 -9.49
CA GLU A 39 20.01 -23.35 -9.77
C GLU A 39 19.26 -22.66 -10.92
N SER A 40 17.94 -22.48 -10.78
CA SER A 40 17.19 -21.54 -11.63
C SER A 40 16.64 -20.41 -10.76
N GLY A 41 17.52 -19.48 -10.37
CA GLY A 41 17.13 -18.30 -9.59
C GLY A 41 16.28 -17.33 -10.41
N GLU A 42 15.30 -16.68 -9.78
CA GLU A 42 14.47 -15.67 -10.44
C GLU A 42 15.23 -14.34 -10.49
N THR A 43 15.45 -13.79 -11.68
CA THR A 43 16.10 -12.48 -11.87
C THR A 43 15.11 -11.32 -11.71
N ALA A 44 15.63 -10.12 -11.47
CA ALA A 44 14.85 -8.88 -11.43
C ALA A 44 14.54 -8.33 -12.83
N GLU A 45 15.22 -8.81 -13.87
CA GLU A 45 14.99 -8.37 -15.25
C GLU A 45 13.56 -8.65 -15.70
N GLY A 46 12.88 -7.64 -16.26
CA GLY A 46 11.48 -7.72 -16.67
C GLY A 46 10.45 -7.75 -15.54
N LYS A 47 10.86 -7.89 -14.26
CA LYS A 47 9.94 -7.88 -13.11
C LYS A 47 9.74 -6.48 -12.52
N VAL A 48 8.59 -6.29 -11.89
CA VAL A 48 8.31 -5.09 -11.09
C VAL A 48 9.06 -5.18 -9.77
N ILE A 49 10.10 -4.36 -9.62
CA ILE A 49 10.84 -4.21 -8.36
C ILE A 49 10.01 -3.41 -7.34
N ILE A 50 9.75 -4.00 -6.16
CA ILE A 50 9.02 -3.35 -5.07
C ILE A 50 9.90 -3.29 -3.82
N GLY A 51 10.03 -2.09 -3.26
CA GLY A 51 10.69 -1.87 -1.97
C GLY A 51 9.74 -2.11 -0.81
N VAL A 52 10.14 -2.89 0.19
CA VAL A 52 9.33 -3.11 1.40
C VAL A 52 10.09 -2.60 2.62
N SER A 53 9.58 -1.56 3.29
CA SER A 53 10.16 -1.14 4.57
C SER A 53 9.69 -2.08 5.67
N MET A 54 10.63 -2.68 6.40
CA MET A 54 10.36 -3.75 7.39
C MET A 54 9.46 -3.33 8.56
N GLY A 55 9.33 -2.04 8.83
CA GLY A 55 8.52 -1.50 9.93
C GLY A 55 9.23 -1.66 11.27
N ASP A 56 8.46 -1.82 12.35
CA ASP A 56 8.99 -2.01 13.70
C ASP A 56 9.73 -3.36 13.85
N PRO A 57 11.03 -3.35 14.18
CA PRO A 57 11.82 -4.57 14.41
C PRO A 57 11.26 -5.53 15.47
N THR A 58 10.45 -5.01 16.39
CA THR A 58 9.90 -5.76 17.53
C THR A 58 8.40 -6.06 17.39
N GLY A 59 7.77 -5.59 16.31
CA GLY A 59 6.38 -5.87 15.96
C GLY A 59 6.23 -7.05 15.00
N ILE A 60 5.04 -7.19 14.42
CA ILE A 60 4.76 -8.20 13.38
C ILE A 60 5.27 -7.84 11.99
N GLY A 61 5.72 -6.59 11.78
CA GLY A 61 6.18 -6.09 10.46
C GLY A 61 7.18 -7.00 9.76
N PRO A 62 8.26 -7.46 10.43
CA PRO A 62 9.20 -8.43 9.86
C PRO A 62 8.51 -9.76 9.50
N GLU A 63 7.58 -10.26 10.32
CA GLU A 63 6.91 -11.55 10.11
C GLU A 63 5.99 -11.54 8.90
N VAL A 64 5.09 -10.57 8.81
CA VAL A 64 4.16 -10.46 7.68
C VAL A 64 4.90 -10.15 6.38
N THR A 65 6.01 -9.38 6.44
CA THR A 65 6.87 -9.10 5.28
C THR A 65 7.50 -10.38 4.74
N VAL A 66 8.19 -11.14 5.59
CA VAL A 66 8.88 -12.37 5.15
C VAL A 66 7.87 -13.40 4.63
N LYS A 67 6.75 -13.61 5.35
CA LYS A 67 5.71 -14.55 4.91
C LYS A 67 5.09 -14.14 3.57
N ALA A 68 4.74 -12.86 3.38
CA ALA A 68 4.18 -12.37 2.13
C ALA A 68 5.16 -12.52 0.95
N LEU A 69 6.44 -12.24 1.17
CA LEU A 69 7.47 -12.30 0.12
C LEU A 69 7.97 -13.72 -0.19
N LEU A 70 7.68 -14.70 0.66
CA LEU A 70 7.89 -16.12 0.37
C LEU A 70 6.71 -16.77 -0.35
N ASP A 71 5.56 -16.08 -0.42
CA ASP A 71 4.40 -16.59 -1.12
C ASP A 71 4.65 -16.65 -2.64
N LYS A 72 4.45 -17.84 -3.23
CA LYS A 72 4.71 -18.08 -4.65
C LYS A 72 3.88 -17.16 -5.57
N SER A 73 2.67 -16.78 -5.18
CA SER A 73 1.82 -15.89 -5.98
C SER A 73 2.37 -14.46 -6.07
N ILE A 74 3.06 -14.00 -5.03
CA ILE A 74 3.72 -12.68 -4.99
C ILE A 74 5.05 -12.73 -5.73
N ARG A 75 5.89 -13.73 -5.44
CA ARG A 75 7.23 -13.86 -6.04
C ARG A 75 7.21 -13.95 -7.57
N LYS A 76 6.19 -14.61 -8.13
CA LYS A 76 6.01 -14.68 -9.58
C LYS A 76 5.80 -13.31 -10.24
N LYS A 77 5.22 -12.34 -9.51
CA LYS A 77 4.84 -11.02 -10.04
C LYS A 77 5.92 -9.97 -9.84
N ILE A 78 6.61 -10.01 -8.71
CA ILE A 78 7.49 -8.91 -8.28
C ILE A 78 8.90 -9.40 -7.95
N PHE A 79 9.85 -8.46 -7.96
CA PHE A 79 11.17 -8.65 -7.37
C PHE A 79 11.28 -7.79 -6.08
N PRO A 80 11.27 -8.40 -4.89
CA PRO A 80 11.23 -7.62 -3.66
C PRO A 80 12.62 -7.20 -3.16
N VAL A 81 12.70 -5.99 -2.61
CA VAL A 81 13.86 -5.50 -1.87
C VAL A 81 13.41 -5.05 -0.48
N ILE A 82 13.88 -5.72 0.57
CA ILE A 82 13.54 -5.35 1.94
C ILE A 82 14.49 -4.26 2.43
N PHE A 83 13.94 -3.12 2.82
CA PHE A 83 14.65 -2.04 3.53
C PHE A 83 14.46 -2.26 5.02
N GLY A 84 15.51 -2.75 5.70
CA GLY A 84 15.37 -3.27 7.07
C GLY A 84 16.70 -3.60 7.73
N ASP A 85 16.70 -4.66 8.53
CA ASP A 85 17.87 -5.17 9.23
C ASP A 85 17.91 -6.69 9.07
N LYS A 86 18.96 -7.18 8.41
CA LYS A 86 19.12 -8.63 8.17
C LYS A 86 19.20 -9.43 9.45
N GLY A 87 19.81 -8.89 10.51
CA GLY A 87 19.92 -9.56 11.81
C GLY A 87 18.55 -9.79 12.44
N VAL A 88 17.68 -8.78 12.40
CA VAL A 88 16.29 -8.88 12.86
C VAL A 88 15.53 -9.96 12.09
N LEU A 89 15.63 -9.95 10.76
CA LEU A 89 14.93 -10.90 9.89
C LEU A 89 15.42 -12.35 10.10
N ALA A 90 16.74 -12.53 10.22
CA ALA A 90 17.34 -13.83 10.47
C ALA A 90 16.94 -14.38 11.85
N LYS A 91 17.00 -13.55 12.89
CA LYS A 91 16.55 -13.92 14.24
C LYS A 91 15.07 -14.29 14.26
N LEU A 92 14.21 -13.50 13.62
CA LEU A 92 12.79 -13.81 13.53
C LEU A 92 12.59 -15.16 12.86
N ALA A 93 13.21 -15.39 11.70
CA ALA A 93 13.07 -16.63 10.95
C ALA A 93 13.48 -17.85 11.78
N GLU A 94 14.54 -17.74 12.58
CA GLU A 94 14.95 -18.75 13.56
C GLU A 94 13.88 -18.95 14.64
N ASP A 95 13.44 -17.87 15.30
CA ASP A 95 12.48 -17.91 16.42
C ASP A 95 11.15 -18.59 16.03
N ILE A 96 10.69 -18.39 14.79
CA ILE A 96 9.42 -18.97 14.29
C ILE A 96 9.62 -20.23 13.42
N GLY A 97 10.85 -20.75 13.29
CA GLY A 97 11.16 -21.95 12.51
C GLY A 97 10.96 -21.81 11.00
N LEU A 98 11.04 -20.60 10.45
CA LEU A 98 10.85 -20.32 9.03
C LEU A 98 12.16 -20.50 8.26
N LYS A 99 12.20 -21.47 7.34
CA LYS A 99 13.39 -21.72 6.51
C LYS A 99 13.54 -20.64 5.43
N VAL A 100 14.45 -19.69 5.57
CA VAL A 100 14.69 -18.64 4.56
C VAL A 100 16.13 -18.16 4.64
N ARG A 101 16.74 -17.84 3.49
CA ARG A 101 18.05 -17.19 3.41
C ARG A 101 17.85 -15.70 3.12
N PHE A 102 18.61 -14.86 3.82
CA PHE A 102 18.62 -13.42 3.58
C PHE A 102 19.94 -13.02 2.91
N ARG A 103 19.86 -12.57 1.66
CA ARG A 103 21.00 -12.02 0.92
C ARG A 103 21.07 -10.53 1.17
N GLU A 104 22.21 -10.08 1.67
CA GLU A 104 22.44 -8.66 1.95
C GLU A 104 23.06 -7.97 0.74
N ILE A 105 22.67 -6.73 0.49
CA ILE A 105 23.27 -5.88 -0.54
C ILE A 105 23.76 -4.55 0.03
N SER A 106 24.97 -4.17 -0.38
CA SER A 106 25.59 -2.89 -0.03
C SER A 106 25.12 -1.75 -0.93
N THR A 107 24.76 -2.02 -2.18
CA THR A 107 24.23 -1.03 -3.14
C THR A 107 22.98 -1.57 -3.86
N LEU A 108 22.18 -0.67 -4.43
CA LEU A 108 21.07 -0.98 -5.33
C LEU A 108 21.52 -1.02 -6.80
N ASP A 109 22.79 -0.70 -7.08
CA ASP A 109 23.38 -0.87 -8.40
C ASP A 109 23.32 -2.36 -8.78
N ASN A 110 22.89 -2.64 -10.01
CA ASN A 110 22.74 -4.00 -10.55
C ASN A 110 21.65 -4.87 -9.90
N LEU A 111 20.62 -4.29 -9.26
CA LEU A 111 19.46 -5.08 -8.81
C LEU A 111 18.93 -6.04 -9.89
N LYS A 112 18.93 -5.61 -11.16
CA LYS A 112 18.45 -6.37 -12.33
C LYS A 112 19.18 -7.70 -12.56
N SER A 113 20.47 -7.78 -12.23
CA SER A 113 21.28 -8.98 -12.46
C SER A 113 21.26 -9.97 -11.28
N ILE A 114 20.61 -9.62 -10.17
CA ILE A 114 20.52 -10.49 -9.00
C ILE A 114 19.46 -11.56 -9.25
N ALA A 115 19.88 -12.81 -9.20
CA ALA A 115 18.98 -13.97 -9.15
C ALA A 115 18.77 -14.43 -7.70
N LEU A 116 17.51 -14.57 -7.27
CA LEU A 116 17.15 -15.08 -5.95
C LEU A 116 16.65 -16.52 -6.04
N GLY A 117 17.14 -17.39 -5.16
CA GLY A 117 16.54 -18.73 -4.99
C GLY A 117 15.12 -18.67 -4.42
N GLU A 118 14.36 -19.77 -4.54
CA GLU A 118 12.94 -19.84 -4.12
C GLU A 118 12.68 -19.41 -2.67
N ARG A 119 13.64 -19.65 -1.78
CA ARG A 119 13.58 -19.32 -0.35
C ARG A 119 14.67 -18.32 0.05
N GLU A 120 15.02 -17.43 -0.87
CA GLU A 120 15.97 -16.34 -0.65
C GLU A 120 15.28 -14.99 -0.80
N LEU A 121 15.56 -14.07 0.12
CA LEU A 121 15.05 -12.70 0.13
C LEU A 121 16.20 -11.70 0.17
N LEU A 122 16.09 -10.64 -0.64
CA LEU A 122 17.07 -9.59 -0.73
C LEU A 122 16.82 -8.51 0.34
N VAL A 123 17.87 -8.13 1.06
CA VAL A 123 17.81 -7.16 2.14
C VAL A 123 18.85 -6.07 1.93
N LYS A 124 18.38 -4.83 1.84
CA LYS A 124 19.19 -3.63 2.00
C LYS A 124 19.21 -3.29 3.50
N SER A 125 20.23 -3.76 4.20
CA SER A 125 20.39 -3.46 5.63
C SER A 125 20.67 -1.96 5.80
N ILE A 126 19.82 -1.30 6.58
CA ILE A 126 19.88 0.12 6.90
C ILE A 126 20.28 0.36 8.36
N SER A 127 20.10 -0.64 9.21
CA SER A 127 20.58 -0.62 10.60
C SER A 127 21.39 -1.86 10.92
N ASN A 128 22.06 -1.80 12.07
CA ASN A 128 22.73 -2.93 12.70
C ASN A 128 22.32 -2.96 14.18
N LEU A 129 21.09 -3.39 14.45
CA LEU A 129 20.53 -3.42 15.80
C LEU A 129 21.20 -4.53 16.63
N LYS A 130 21.42 -4.26 17.92
CA LYS A 130 21.97 -5.25 18.84
C LYS A 130 20.89 -6.25 19.23
N MET A 131 20.93 -7.47 18.67
CA MET A 131 19.93 -8.53 18.90
C MET A 131 19.71 -8.84 20.39
N THR A 132 20.75 -8.74 21.22
CA THR A 132 20.67 -8.97 22.68
C THR A 132 19.78 -7.96 23.41
N ARG A 133 19.46 -6.82 22.79
CA ARG A 133 18.60 -5.77 23.36
C ARG A 133 17.17 -5.83 22.83
N LEU A 134 16.92 -6.52 21.72
CA LEU A 134 15.61 -6.57 21.11
C LEU A 134 14.71 -7.59 21.81
N ARG A 135 13.50 -7.16 22.14
CA ARG A 135 12.44 -8.02 22.68
C ARG A 135 11.16 -7.73 21.92
N TYR A 136 10.47 -8.77 21.47
CA TYR A 136 9.17 -8.62 20.81
C TYR A 136 8.21 -7.82 21.71
N GLY A 137 7.52 -6.86 21.11
CA GLY A 137 6.58 -5.99 21.79
C GLY A 137 7.18 -4.90 22.67
N ARG A 138 8.51 -4.75 22.71
CA ARG A 138 9.20 -3.74 23.53
C ARG A 138 10.22 -2.97 22.69
N PRO A 139 9.76 -2.12 21.76
CA PRO A 139 10.63 -1.26 20.98
C PRO A 139 11.38 -0.25 21.86
N ASP A 140 12.59 0.14 21.46
CA ASP A 140 13.38 1.21 22.09
C ASP A 140 13.66 2.35 21.09
N ARG A 141 14.35 3.40 21.53
CA ARG A 141 14.73 4.53 20.66
C ARG A 141 15.57 4.11 19.43
N ASN A 142 16.36 3.03 19.53
CA ASN A 142 17.11 2.53 18.38
C ASN A 142 16.17 1.90 17.34
N CYS A 143 15.12 1.20 17.80
CA CYS A 143 14.04 0.72 16.93
C CYS A 143 13.34 1.90 16.25
N GLY A 144 13.03 2.98 16.99
CA GLY A 144 12.48 4.23 16.44
C GLY A 144 13.31 4.81 15.31
N ARG A 145 14.62 4.95 15.52
CA ARG A 145 15.55 5.44 14.49
C ARG A 145 15.62 4.50 13.29
N ALA A 146 15.63 3.19 13.53
CA ALA A 146 15.66 2.19 12.47
C ALA A 146 14.39 2.25 11.60
N MET A 147 13.21 2.29 12.20
CA MET A 147 11.91 2.43 11.50
C MET A 147 11.90 3.61 10.52
N VAL A 148 12.31 4.80 11.00
CA VAL A 148 12.38 6.00 10.15
C VAL A 148 13.37 5.83 9.03
N ASN A 149 14.56 5.29 9.31
CA ASN A 149 15.59 5.11 8.30
C ASN A 149 15.19 4.08 7.24
N TYR A 150 14.44 3.03 7.59
CA TYR A 150 13.90 2.07 6.63
C TYR A 150 12.98 2.74 5.62
N VAL A 151 12.08 3.61 6.09
CA VAL A 151 11.19 4.37 5.20
C VAL A 151 11.97 5.37 4.36
N LYS A 152 12.92 6.12 4.96
CA LYS A 152 13.80 7.03 4.20
C LYS A 152 14.55 6.32 3.08
N GLY A 153 15.13 5.16 3.36
CA GLY A 153 15.85 4.36 2.37
C GLY A 153 14.94 3.88 1.24
N ALA A 154 13.74 3.37 1.56
CA ALA A 154 12.77 2.92 0.57
C ALA A 154 12.23 4.08 -0.30
N VAL A 155 11.89 5.23 0.32
CA VAL A 155 11.43 6.43 -0.40
C VAL A 155 12.51 6.94 -1.33
N LYS A 156 13.76 7.07 -0.85
CA LYS A 156 14.88 7.52 -1.67
C LYS A 156 15.10 6.57 -2.86
N ALA A 157 15.11 5.26 -2.64
CA ALA A 157 15.26 4.28 -3.69
C ALA A 157 14.15 4.36 -4.76
N CYS A 158 12.94 4.72 -4.36
CA CYS A 158 11.80 4.89 -5.28
C CYS A 158 11.92 6.19 -6.10
N LEU A 159 12.30 7.29 -5.45
CA LEU A 159 12.54 8.58 -6.13
C LEU A 159 13.72 8.50 -7.11
N ASP A 160 14.78 7.78 -6.75
CA ASP A 160 15.94 7.54 -7.61
C ASP A 160 15.66 6.51 -8.74
N GLY A 161 14.50 5.84 -8.74
CA GLY A 161 14.11 4.86 -9.77
C GLY A 161 14.68 3.45 -9.61
N TYR A 162 15.31 3.11 -8.48
CA TYR A 162 15.80 1.75 -8.22
C TYR A 162 14.66 0.76 -7.91
N VAL A 163 13.57 1.25 -7.30
CA VAL A 163 12.34 0.49 -7.08
C VAL A 163 11.16 1.24 -7.69
N HIS A 164 10.13 0.52 -8.14
CA HIS A 164 9.00 1.12 -8.85
C HIS A 164 7.86 1.56 -7.94
N ALA A 165 7.78 0.95 -6.76
CA ALA A 165 6.78 1.23 -5.73
C ALA A 165 7.34 0.85 -4.36
N ILE A 166 6.74 1.39 -3.29
CA ILE A 166 7.05 1.02 -1.92
C ILE A 166 5.84 0.49 -1.16
N VAL A 167 6.08 -0.48 -0.29
CA VAL A 167 5.11 -1.01 0.66
C VAL A 167 5.68 -0.86 2.07
N THR A 168 4.93 -0.29 3.00
CA THR A 168 5.43 -0.02 4.34
C THR A 168 4.79 -0.92 5.37
N ALA A 169 5.56 -1.79 6.04
CA ALA A 169 5.07 -2.52 7.20
C ALA A 169 4.86 -1.61 8.42
N PRO A 170 4.03 -2.00 9.41
CA PRO A 170 3.62 -1.13 10.51
C PRO A 170 4.78 -0.61 11.37
N ILE A 171 4.66 0.65 11.83
CA ILE A 171 5.60 1.31 12.75
C ILE A 171 4.89 1.76 14.03
N ASN A 172 5.67 2.05 15.07
CA ASN A 172 5.16 2.66 16.28
C ASN A 172 5.43 4.17 16.31
N LYS A 173 4.35 4.95 16.30
CA LYS A 173 4.40 6.42 16.27
C LYS A 173 5.02 7.02 17.52
N GLU A 174 4.75 6.48 18.70
CA GLU A 174 5.29 6.98 19.96
C GLU A 174 6.81 6.83 19.98
N ILE A 175 7.31 5.67 19.59
CA ILE A 175 8.74 5.36 19.65
C ILE A 175 9.56 6.13 18.62
N ILE A 176 9.03 6.36 17.40
CA ILE A 176 9.73 7.24 16.45
C ILE A 176 9.81 8.69 16.98
N ASN A 177 8.78 9.17 17.69
CA ASN A 177 8.77 10.48 18.31
C ASN A 177 9.77 10.56 19.46
N GLU A 178 9.82 9.54 20.33
CA GLU A 178 10.83 9.42 21.39
C GLU A 178 12.27 9.34 20.86
N ALA A 179 12.45 8.80 19.66
CA ALA A 179 13.74 8.76 18.96
C ALA A 179 14.14 10.11 18.33
N GLY A 180 13.31 11.15 18.46
CA GLY A 180 13.54 12.51 17.98
C GLY A 180 12.89 12.85 16.64
N PHE A 181 12.06 11.97 16.07
CA PHE A 181 11.41 12.19 14.77
C PHE A 181 9.93 12.54 14.96
N ARG A 182 9.60 13.83 14.82
CA ARG A 182 8.26 14.36 15.05
C ARG A 182 7.31 14.12 13.87
N TYR A 183 6.97 12.86 13.61
CA TYR A 183 6.02 12.48 12.57
C TYR A 183 4.69 11.97 13.15
N GLY A 184 3.58 12.37 12.52
CA GLY A 184 2.23 11.87 12.82
C GLY A 184 1.96 10.44 12.33
N GLY A 185 2.87 9.89 11.51
CA GLY A 185 2.77 8.56 10.92
C GLY A 185 3.55 8.45 9.61
N HIS A 186 3.33 7.35 8.88
CA HIS A 186 3.94 7.13 7.57
C HIS A 186 3.55 8.20 6.55
N THR A 187 2.28 8.55 6.49
CA THR A 187 1.74 9.43 5.45
C THR A 187 2.43 10.79 5.48
N GLU A 188 2.52 11.40 6.66
CA GLU A 188 3.16 12.70 6.86
C GLU A 188 4.66 12.64 6.61
N MET A 189 5.32 11.58 7.13
CA MET A 189 6.75 11.37 6.91
C MET A 189 7.09 11.23 5.42
N ILE A 190 6.32 10.44 4.67
CA ILE A 190 6.58 10.20 3.25
C ILE A 190 6.26 11.43 2.40
N ALA A 191 5.20 12.18 2.75
CA ALA A 191 4.91 13.44 2.09
C ALA A 191 6.07 14.45 2.24
N GLU A 192 6.63 14.59 3.44
CA GLU A 192 7.80 15.43 3.69
C GLU A 192 9.00 14.96 2.86
N LEU A 193 9.32 13.66 2.91
CA LEU A 193 10.46 13.08 2.18
C LEU A 193 10.34 13.19 0.66
N THR A 194 9.11 13.33 0.15
CA THR A 194 8.84 13.48 -1.30
C THR A 194 8.59 14.93 -1.71
N GLY A 195 8.60 15.88 -0.77
CA GLY A 195 8.28 17.28 -1.03
C GLY A 195 6.81 17.53 -1.40
N ALA A 196 5.92 16.56 -1.15
CA ALA A 196 4.52 16.66 -1.50
C ALA A 196 3.79 17.59 -0.51
N LYS A 197 3.24 18.70 -1.03
CA LYS A 197 2.47 19.67 -0.23
C LYS A 197 1.04 19.25 0.01
N GLU A 198 0.47 18.50 -0.95
CA GLU A 198 -0.93 18.09 -0.94
C GLU A 198 -1.02 16.58 -1.06
N PHE A 199 -1.54 15.95 -0.01
CA PHE A 199 -1.73 14.51 0.04
C PHE A 199 -2.96 14.17 0.86
N THR A 200 -3.47 12.97 0.65
CA THR A 200 -4.48 12.38 1.53
C THR A 200 -4.39 10.87 1.57
N MET A 201 -5.13 10.29 2.49
CA MET A 201 -5.28 8.85 2.66
C MET A 201 -6.45 8.35 1.82
N MET A 202 -6.23 7.26 1.12
CA MET A 202 -7.23 6.51 0.40
C MET A 202 -7.20 5.06 0.85
N PHE A 203 -8.35 4.47 1.13
CA PHE A 203 -8.47 3.05 1.43
C PHE A 203 -9.02 2.33 0.23
N VAL A 204 -8.36 1.24 -0.15
CA VAL A 204 -8.71 0.46 -1.32
C VAL A 204 -8.99 -0.96 -0.86
N SER A 205 -10.17 -1.45 -1.18
CA SER A 205 -10.58 -2.84 -1.03
C SER A 205 -11.17 -3.35 -2.35
N LYS A 206 -11.59 -4.62 -2.37
CA LYS A 206 -12.30 -5.16 -3.54
C LYS A 206 -13.58 -4.37 -3.86
N HIS A 207 -14.23 -3.85 -2.83
CA HIS A 207 -15.54 -3.21 -2.95
C HIS A 207 -15.43 -1.70 -3.07
N PHE A 208 -14.50 -1.09 -2.35
CA PHE A 208 -14.47 0.35 -2.16
C PHE A 208 -13.11 0.97 -2.46
N LYS A 209 -13.17 2.25 -2.79
CA LYS A 209 -12.06 3.17 -2.91
C LYS A 209 -12.48 4.44 -2.19
N VAL A 210 -11.97 4.67 -0.99
CA VAL A 210 -12.49 5.72 -0.09
C VAL A 210 -11.37 6.69 0.25
N SER A 211 -11.49 7.95 -0.19
CA SER A 211 -10.59 9.02 0.20
C SER A 211 -11.16 9.80 1.37
N LEU A 212 -10.29 10.22 2.30
CA LEU A 212 -10.70 10.90 3.52
C LEU A 212 -10.38 12.40 3.46
N VAL A 213 -11.35 13.25 3.79
CA VAL A 213 -11.14 14.71 3.91
C VAL A 213 -10.34 15.02 5.17
N THR A 214 -10.77 14.42 6.29
CA THR A 214 -10.09 14.44 7.59
C THR A 214 -9.70 13.02 8.01
N ILE A 215 -8.56 12.89 8.70
CA ILE A 215 -7.99 11.60 9.10
C ILE A 215 -8.08 11.42 10.63
N HIS A 216 -6.95 11.32 11.34
CA HIS A 216 -6.88 11.16 12.79
C HIS A 216 -7.13 12.48 13.52
N VAL A 217 -8.40 12.91 13.62
CA VAL A 217 -8.83 14.09 14.38
C VAL A 217 -9.96 13.72 15.35
N PRO A 218 -10.09 14.37 16.51
CA PRO A 218 -11.24 14.18 17.39
C PRO A 218 -12.54 14.50 16.64
N LEU A 219 -13.59 13.69 16.83
CA LEU A 219 -14.86 13.85 16.12
C LEU A 219 -15.46 15.26 16.28
N LYS A 220 -15.35 15.84 17.48
CA LYS A 220 -15.79 17.21 17.79
C LYS A 220 -15.10 18.31 16.96
N ASP A 221 -13.92 18.02 16.38
CA ASP A 221 -13.13 18.97 15.61
C ASP A 221 -13.31 18.78 14.09
N VAL A 222 -14.09 17.79 13.66
CA VAL A 222 -14.25 17.45 12.22
C VAL A 222 -14.90 18.59 11.45
N SER A 223 -16.04 19.12 11.92
CA SER A 223 -16.79 20.17 11.23
C SER A 223 -15.95 21.42 10.99
N MET A 224 -15.14 21.82 11.97
CA MET A 224 -14.23 22.97 11.85
C MET A 224 -13.05 22.74 10.89
N LYS A 225 -12.72 21.49 10.57
CA LYS A 225 -11.57 21.13 9.71
C LYS A 225 -11.94 20.88 8.25
N ILE A 226 -13.23 20.67 7.96
CA ILE A 226 -13.70 20.57 6.59
C ILE A 226 -13.85 21.98 6.00
N THR A 227 -13.37 22.15 4.77
CA THR A 227 -13.46 23.41 4.01
C THR A 227 -13.67 23.08 2.54
N PRO A 228 -14.29 23.97 1.73
CA PRO A 228 -14.45 23.75 0.30
C PRO A 228 -13.13 23.40 -0.38
N GLN A 229 -12.06 24.12 -0.01
CA GLN A 229 -10.73 23.95 -0.58
C GLN A 229 -10.16 22.57 -0.24
N ARG A 230 -10.31 22.10 1.00
CA ARG A 230 -9.81 20.77 1.39
C ARG A 230 -10.57 19.66 0.68
N ILE A 231 -11.90 19.77 0.59
CA ILE A 231 -12.75 18.78 -0.08
C ILE A 231 -12.42 18.72 -1.57
N TYR A 232 -12.34 19.88 -2.23
CA TYR A 232 -11.94 19.99 -3.64
C TYR A 232 -10.56 19.36 -3.88
N LYS A 233 -9.56 19.69 -3.04
CA LYS A 233 -8.21 19.13 -3.16
C LYS A 233 -8.23 17.60 -3.04
N VAL A 234 -8.96 17.06 -2.05
CA VAL A 234 -9.09 15.62 -1.89
C VAL A 234 -9.74 15.00 -3.13
N GLY A 235 -10.84 15.55 -3.62
CA GLY A 235 -11.49 15.02 -4.83
C GLY A 235 -10.65 15.11 -6.09
N LEU A 236 -9.87 16.19 -6.25
CA LEU A 236 -8.91 16.30 -7.35
C LEU A 236 -7.80 15.24 -7.25
N LEU A 237 -7.26 14.99 -6.05
CA LEU A 237 -6.26 13.94 -5.84
C LEU A 237 -6.84 12.55 -6.09
N THR A 238 -8.07 12.29 -5.64
CA THR A 238 -8.79 11.03 -5.89
C THR A 238 -8.98 10.83 -7.38
N TRP A 239 -9.53 11.81 -8.09
CA TRP A 239 -9.72 11.77 -9.53
C TRP A 239 -8.42 11.50 -10.28
N LYS A 240 -7.35 12.27 -9.99
CA LYS A 240 -6.02 12.05 -10.62
C LYS A 240 -5.51 10.63 -10.38
N THR A 241 -5.65 10.12 -9.15
CA THR A 241 -5.19 8.78 -8.78
C THR A 241 -5.95 7.71 -9.55
N LEU A 242 -7.28 7.81 -9.64
CA LEU A 242 -8.11 6.86 -10.38
C LEU A 242 -7.72 6.80 -11.87
N ARG A 243 -7.42 7.94 -12.47
CA ARG A 243 -6.95 7.98 -13.87
C ARG A 243 -5.55 7.41 -14.01
N GLN A 244 -4.61 7.83 -13.16
CA GLN A 244 -3.19 7.52 -13.30
C GLN A 244 -2.85 6.08 -12.92
N TYR A 245 -3.50 5.54 -11.89
CA TYR A 245 -3.11 4.27 -11.27
C TYR A 245 -4.19 3.19 -11.34
N PHE A 246 -5.43 3.54 -11.70
CA PHE A 246 -6.53 2.58 -11.89
C PHE A 246 -7.08 2.56 -13.33
N GLY A 247 -6.53 3.38 -14.24
CA GLY A 247 -6.85 3.32 -15.67
C GLY A 247 -8.24 3.83 -16.03
N LEU A 248 -8.93 4.48 -15.10
CA LEU A 248 -10.28 4.98 -15.32
C LEU A 248 -10.22 6.27 -16.12
N LYS A 249 -10.80 6.33 -17.32
CA LYS A 249 -10.75 7.54 -18.16
C LYS A 249 -11.58 8.68 -17.56
N ASN A 250 -12.83 8.37 -17.18
CA ASN A 250 -13.81 9.31 -16.63
C ASN A 250 -14.37 8.75 -15.32
N PRO A 251 -13.61 8.78 -14.22
CA PRO A 251 -14.04 8.16 -12.97
C PRO A 251 -15.20 8.95 -12.34
N LYS A 252 -16.22 8.23 -11.88
CA LYS A 252 -17.36 8.81 -11.16
C LYS A 252 -17.14 8.77 -9.65
N ILE A 253 -17.21 9.92 -9.00
CA ILE A 253 -16.89 10.09 -7.58
C ILE A 253 -18.13 10.47 -6.79
N GLY A 254 -18.49 9.68 -5.77
CA GLY A 254 -19.50 10.05 -4.80
C GLY A 254 -18.89 10.87 -3.66
N VAL A 255 -19.56 11.94 -3.23
CA VAL A 255 -19.12 12.81 -2.14
C VAL A 255 -20.13 12.76 -1.02
N CYS A 256 -19.75 12.23 0.14
CA CYS A 256 -20.62 12.15 1.30
C CYS A 256 -20.94 13.54 1.86
N GLY A 257 -22.12 13.71 2.45
CA GLY A 257 -22.37 14.77 3.44
C GLY A 257 -21.53 14.55 4.69
N LEU A 258 -21.37 15.61 5.50
CA LEU A 258 -20.85 15.49 6.86
C LEU A 258 -21.95 14.98 7.79
N ASN A 259 -23.12 15.59 7.68
CA ASN A 259 -24.27 15.38 8.55
C ASN A 259 -25.11 14.18 8.08
N PRO A 260 -25.90 13.57 8.98
CA PRO A 260 -26.89 12.58 8.58
C PRO A 260 -27.85 13.17 7.54
N HIS A 261 -28.31 12.35 6.61
CA HIS A 261 -29.18 12.79 5.51
C HIS A 261 -28.60 13.92 4.64
N ALA A 262 -27.27 14.12 4.68
CA ALA A 262 -26.61 15.26 4.03
C ALA A 262 -27.27 16.61 4.41
N GLY A 263 -27.51 16.80 5.70
CA GLY A 263 -28.02 18.07 6.24
C GLY A 263 -29.54 18.25 6.14
N GLU A 264 -30.26 17.42 5.36
CA GLU A 264 -31.72 17.49 5.18
C GLU A 264 -32.22 18.92 4.90
N GLY A 265 -31.66 19.55 3.85
CA GLY A 265 -32.02 20.92 3.48
C GLY A 265 -31.60 22.00 4.49
N GLY A 266 -30.70 21.69 5.42
CA GLY A 266 -30.22 22.59 6.48
C GLY A 266 -30.77 22.25 7.87
N ILE A 267 -31.72 21.33 7.99
CA ILE A 267 -32.31 20.92 9.28
C ILE A 267 -31.26 20.30 10.21
N PHE A 268 -30.30 19.56 9.66
CA PHE A 268 -29.25 18.86 10.42
C PHE A 268 -27.86 19.52 10.32
N GLY A 269 -27.80 20.77 9.85
CA GLY A 269 -26.55 21.52 9.70
C GLY A 269 -26.39 22.09 8.29
N ASP A 270 -25.59 23.14 8.19
CA ASP A 270 -25.37 23.91 6.95
C ASP A 270 -24.05 23.54 6.25
N GLU A 271 -23.23 22.66 6.83
CA GLU A 271 -21.91 22.31 6.26
C GLU A 271 -22.01 21.74 4.84
N GLU A 272 -23.08 21.02 4.51
CA GLU A 272 -23.32 20.57 3.14
C GLU A 272 -23.44 21.71 2.15
N LYS A 273 -24.21 22.74 2.51
CA LYS A 273 -24.44 23.93 1.67
C LYS A 273 -23.21 24.81 1.60
N ASP A 274 -22.57 25.04 2.74
CA ASP A 274 -21.52 26.06 2.87
C ASP A 274 -20.14 25.52 2.53
N MET A 275 -19.88 24.24 2.78
CA MET A 275 -18.55 23.63 2.62
C MET A 275 -18.50 22.61 1.47
N ILE A 276 -19.46 21.69 1.41
CA ILE A 276 -19.38 20.49 0.54
C ILE A 276 -19.87 20.79 -0.88
N TYR A 277 -21.05 21.37 -1.03
CA TYR A 277 -21.64 21.67 -2.33
C TYR A 277 -20.76 22.59 -3.19
N PRO A 278 -20.12 23.68 -2.65
CA PRO A 278 -19.22 24.51 -3.43
C PRO A 278 -18.00 23.75 -3.95
N ALA A 279 -17.48 22.78 -3.18
CA ALA A 279 -16.38 21.93 -3.63
C ALA A 279 -16.81 21.01 -4.77
N ILE A 280 -18.02 20.46 -4.72
CA ILE A 280 -18.59 19.62 -5.78
C ILE A 280 -18.80 20.42 -7.06
N VAL A 281 -19.36 21.62 -6.97
CA VAL A 281 -19.49 22.54 -8.11
C VAL A 281 -18.12 22.85 -8.71
N SER A 282 -17.12 23.14 -7.87
CA SER A 282 -15.75 23.39 -8.32
C SER A 282 -15.15 22.19 -9.05
N MET A 283 -15.34 20.97 -8.55
CA MET A 283 -14.92 19.74 -9.24
C MET A 283 -15.61 19.57 -10.60
N ARG A 284 -16.93 19.78 -10.66
CA ARG A 284 -17.70 19.67 -11.91
C ARG A 284 -17.28 20.71 -12.94
N SER A 285 -16.93 21.92 -12.52
CA SER A 285 -16.50 23.01 -13.41
C SER A 285 -15.25 22.68 -14.22
N ILE A 286 -14.42 21.74 -13.74
CA ILE A 286 -13.21 21.25 -14.44
C ILE A 286 -13.41 19.86 -15.06
N GLY A 287 -14.66 19.39 -15.17
CA GLY A 287 -15.01 18.13 -15.84
C GLY A 287 -14.88 16.87 -14.97
N ILE A 288 -14.78 16.99 -13.65
CA ILE A 288 -14.84 15.83 -12.75
C ILE A 288 -16.31 15.43 -12.55
N ASP A 289 -16.64 14.18 -12.85
CA ASP A 289 -17.95 13.59 -12.56
C ASP A 289 -18.09 13.30 -11.06
N ALA A 290 -18.47 14.32 -10.31
CA ALA A 290 -18.72 14.24 -8.87
C ALA A 290 -20.23 14.31 -8.58
N GLU A 291 -20.75 13.39 -7.75
CA GLU A 291 -22.14 13.36 -7.28
C GLU A 291 -22.21 13.57 -5.77
N GLY A 292 -23.05 14.51 -5.32
CA GLY A 292 -23.33 14.76 -3.91
C GLY A 292 -23.76 16.21 -3.62
N PRO A 293 -23.81 16.62 -2.34
CA PRO A 293 -23.54 15.78 -1.17
C PRO A 293 -24.56 14.64 -1.04
N LEU A 294 -24.07 13.42 -0.75
CA LEU A 294 -24.90 12.22 -0.59
C LEU A 294 -25.04 11.89 0.88
N SER A 295 -26.22 11.46 1.33
CA SER A 295 -26.34 10.84 2.65
C SER A 295 -25.35 9.67 2.76
N PRO A 296 -24.49 9.61 3.80
CA PRO A 296 -23.39 8.63 3.85
C PRO A 296 -23.86 7.18 3.75
N ASP A 297 -24.94 6.81 4.43
CA ASP A 297 -25.55 5.48 4.37
C ASP A 297 -25.95 5.07 2.94
N THR A 298 -26.56 5.98 2.20
CA THR A 298 -26.93 5.80 0.79
C THR A 298 -25.70 5.80 -0.12
N ALA A 299 -24.72 6.66 0.15
CA ALA A 299 -23.49 6.76 -0.63
C ALA A 299 -22.71 5.43 -0.63
N PHE A 300 -22.54 4.81 0.54
CA PHE A 300 -21.85 3.52 0.65
C PHE A 300 -22.65 2.36 0.06
N TRP A 301 -23.98 2.38 0.17
CA TRP A 301 -24.82 1.41 -0.53
C TRP A 301 -24.68 1.53 -2.06
N LYS A 302 -24.76 2.76 -2.61
CA LYS A 302 -24.54 3.02 -4.05
C LYS A 302 -23.14 2.60 -4.50
N ALA A 303 -22.11 2.90 -3.72
CA ALA A 303 -20.73 2.51 -4.01
C ALA A 303 -20.55 0.98 -4.01
N TYR A 304 -21.17 0.28 -3.06
CA TYR A 304 -21.14 -1.19 -3.02
C TYR A 304 -21.75 -1.80 -4.28
N ASN A 305 -22.83 -1.19 -4.78
CA ASN A 305 -23.50 -1.51 -6.04
C ASN A 305 -22.83 -0.90 -7.29
N LYS A 306 -21.56 -0.47 -7.18
CA LYS A 306 -20.72 -0.02 -8.29
C LYS A 306 -21.25 1.20 -9.07
N GLN A 307 -22.05 2.05 -8.44
CA GLN A 307 -22.46 3.33 -9.02
C GLN A 307 -21.37 4.41 -8.94
N PHE A 308 -20.33 4.19 -8.11
CA PHE A 308 -19.19 5.09 -7.96
C PHE A 308 -17.88 4.30 -8.01
N ASP A 309 -16.88 4.90 -8.64
CA ASP A 309 -15.51 4.37 -8.70
C ASP A 309 -14.74 4.64 -7.41
N ALA A 310 -15.07 5.73 -6.72
CA ALA A 310 -14.59 6.10 -5.40
C ALA A 310 -15.59 6.96 -4.62
N ILE A 311 -15.43 6.97 -3.29
CA ILE A 311 -16.15 7.81 -2.36
C ILE A 311 -15.19 8.77 -1.66
N ILE A 312 -15.61 10.02 -1.48
CA ILE A 312 -14.98 10.98 -0.57
C ILE A 312 -15.78 11.01 0.71
N ALA A 313 -15.18 10.54 1.81
CA ALA A 313 -15.75 10.60 3.14
C ALA A 313 -15.18 11.80 3.91
N MET A 314 -16.03 12.47 4.69
CA MET A 314 -15.67 13.68 5.43
C MET A 314 -14.74 13.38 6.60
N TYR A 315 -14.89 12.22 7.23
CA TYR A 315 -14.07 11.79 8.37
C TYR A 315 -13.77 10.29 8.37
N HIS A 316 -12.80 9.90 9.20
CA HIS A 316 -12.22 8.56 9.26
C HIS A 316 -13.28 7.45 9.41
N ASP A 317 -14.08 7.49 10.48
CA ASP A 317 -15.02 6.41 10.79
C ASP A 317 -16.19 6.34 9.79
N GLN A 318 -16.57 7.47 9.18
CA GLN A 318 -17.54 7.50 8.08
C GLN A 318 -17.10 6.61 6.92
N GLY A 319 -15.80 6.65 6.60
CA GLY A 319 -15.21 5.90 5.49
C GLY A 319 -14.82 4.47 5.84
N LEU A 320 -14.32 4.23 7.05
CA LEU A 320 -13.65 2.98 7.38
C LEU A 320 -14.57 1.94 8.00
N ILE A 321 -15.65 2.34 8.66
CA ILE A 321 -16.65 1.37 9.12
C ILE A 321 -17.18 0.54 7.93
N PRO A 322 -17.63 1.13 6.81
CA PRO A 322 -18.08 0.36 5.64
C PRO A 322 -16.98 -0.51 5.01
N VAL A 323 -15.76 0.03 4.89
CA VAL A 323 -14.62 -0.69 4.29
C VAL A 323 -14.28 -1.93 5.12
N LYS A 324 -14.14 -1.76 6.43
CA LYS A 324 -13.78 -2.82 7.37
C LYS A 324 -14.90 -3.85 7.56
N LEU A 325 -16.16 -3.44 7.47
CA LEU A 325 -17.30 -4.36 7.52
C LEU A 325 -17.29 -5.35 6.35
N VAL A 326 -16.91 -4.89 5.15
CA VAL A 326 -16.98 -5.68 3.93
C VAL A 326 -15.69 -6.44 3.63
N ASP A 327 -14.53 -5.87 3.96
CA ASP A 327 -13.22 -6.43 3.57
C ASP A 327 -12.12 -6.03 4.56
N PHE A 328 -12.23 -6.50 5.81
CA PHE A 328 -11.33 -6.13 6.90
C PHE A 328 -9.85 -6.44 6.61
N ASP A 329 -9.57 -7.65 6.13
CA ASP A 329 -8.22 -8.19 6.03
C ASP A 329 -7.48 -7.76 4.76
N ASN A 330 -8.20 -7.36 3.70
CA ASN A 330 -7.60 -6.96 2.43
C ASN A 330 -7.72 -5.46 2.12
N ALA A 331 -8.27 -4.66 3.04
CA ALA A 331 -8.22 -3.22 2.94
C ALA A 331 -6.75 -2.75 2.96
N VAL A 332 -6.39 -1.94 1.96
CA VAL A 332 -5.05 -1.37 1.78
C VAL A 332 -5.11 0.13 1.97
N ASN A 333 -4.20 0.64 2.79
CA ASN A 333 -3.96 2.07 2.92
C ASN A 333 -3.05 2.54 1.77
N LEU A 334 -3.55 3.45 0.97
CA LEU A 334 -2.87 4.11 -0.14
C LEU A 334 -2.70 5.60 0.18
N THR A 335 -1.48 6.10 0.04
CA THR A 335 -1.23 7.55 0.10
C THR A 335 -1.30 8.15 -1.30
N ILE A 336 -2.22 9.09 -1.52
CA ILE A 336 -2.41 9.76 -2.80
C ILE A 336 -1.92 11.20 -2.75
N GLY A 337 -1.50 11.73 -3.91
CA GLY A 337 -0.91 13.08 -4.05
C GLY A 337 0.60 13.16 -3.88
N ILE A 338 1.26 12.03 -3.62
CA ILE A 338 2.72 11.91 -3.59
C ILE A 338 3.27 11.42 -4.95
N PRO A 339 4.53 11.71 -5.32
CA PRO A 339 5.10 11.38 -6.63
C PRO A 339 5.49 9.90 -6.81
N ILE A 340 5.29 9.07 -5.79
CA ILE A 340 5.63 7.65 -5.78
C ILE A 340 4.40 6.79 -5.46
N ILE A 341 4.39 5.53 -5.90
CA ILE A 341 3.38 4.56 -5.45
C ILE A 341 3.76 4.10 -4.05
N ARG A 342 2.90 4.35 -3.07
CA ARG A 342 3.05 3.82 -1.70
C ARG A 342 1.77 3.18 -1.19
N THR A 343 1.86 1.92 -0.82
CA THR A 343 0.79 1.17 -0.16
C THR A 343 1.21 0.69 1.23
N SER A 344 0.26 0.27 2.05
CA SER A 344 0.48 -0.22 3.40
C SER A 344 -0.66 -1.15 3.80
N PRO A 345 -0.37 -2.22 4.56
CA PRO A 345 -1.41 -2.96 5.27
C PRO A 345 -2.15 -2.05 6.25
N ASP A 346 -3.36 -2.46 6.62
CA ASP A 346 -4.28 -1.68 7.45
C ASP A 346 -4.40 -2.23 8.88
N HIS A 347 -3.28 -2.72 9.41
CA HIS A 347 -3.12 -3.18 10.78
C HIS A 347 -1.91 -2.53 11.47
N GLY A 348 -1.90 -2.55 12.80
CA GLY A 348 -0.80 -2.02 13.61
C GLY A 348 0.37 -2.99 13.77
N THR A 349 1.25 -2.69 14.72
CA THR A 349 2.45 -3.49 15.05
C THR A 349 2.15 -4.80 15.80
N ALA A 350 0.94 -4.95 16.36
CA ALA A 350 0.41 -6.16 16.98
C ALA A 350 1.40 -6.88 17.94
N TYR A 351 1.93 -6.13 18.92
CA TYR A 351 2.94 -6.61 19.85
C TYR A 351 2.58 -7.86 20.66
N ASN A 352 1.29 -8.07 20.90
CA ASN A 352 0.77 -9.25 21.60
C ASN A 352 1.03 -10.56 20.85
N ILE A 353 1.29 -10.52 19.54
CA ILE A 353 1.55 -11.71 18.71
C ILE A 353 2.93 -11.71 18.02
N ALA A 354 3.72 -10.64 18.18
CA ALA A 354 5.04 -10.53 17.59
C ALA A 354 5.98 -11.67 18.02
N GLY A 355 6.67 -12.28 17.05
CA GLY A 355 7.60 -13.38 17.28
C GLY A 355 6.96 -14.74 17.58
N LYS A 356 5.63 -14.85 17.49
CA LYS A 356 4.91 -16.11 17.72
C LYS A 356 4.69 -16.94 16.46
N GLY A 357 4.95 -16.39 15.27
CA GLY A 357 4.76 -17.10 14.01
C GLY A 357 3.29 -17.20 13.56
N VAL A 358 2.37 -16.50 14.23
CA VAL A 358 0.92 -16.56 13.97
C VAL A 358 0.35 -15.33 13.24
N ALA A 359 1.17 -14.34 12.91
CA ALA A 359 0.70 -13.16 12.17
C ALA A 359 0.30 -13.55 10.73
N ASP A 360 -0.86 -13.07 10.30
CA ASP A 360 -1.41 -13.29 8.97
C ASP A 360 -0.80 -12.29 7.97
N PRO A 361 -0.14 -12.76 6.89
CA PRO A 361 0.43 -11.89 5.86
C PRO A 361 -0.60 -11.34 4.84
N SER A 362 -1.90 -11.66 4.93
CA SER A 362 -2.89 -11.34 3.89
C SER A 362 -2.96 -9.86 3.54
N SER A 363 -3.03 -8.96 4.54
CA SER A 363 -3.04 -7.50 4.29
C SER A 363 -1.75 -6.99 3.66
N MET A 364 -0.59 -7.57 4.03
CA MET A 364 0.70 -7.26 3.39
C MET A 364 0.72 -7.71 1.93
N LYS A 365 0.21 -8.91 1.62
CA LYS A 365 0.06 -9.40 0.24
C LYS A 365 -0.87 -8.50 -0.57
N ALA A 366 -2.01 -8.08 -0.01
CA ALA A 366 -2.94 -7.17 -0.66
C ALA A 366 -2.28 -5.82 -0.98
N ALA A 367 -1.49 -5.28 -0.04
CA ALA A 367 -0.75 -4.04 -0.24
C ALA A 367 0.30 -4.15 -1.35
N ILE A 368 1.05 -5.26 -1.41
CA ILE A 368 2.01 -5.56 -2.47
C ILE A 368 1.31 -5.71 -3.82
N GLU A 369 0.20 -6.45 -3.87
CA GLU A 369 -0.57 -6.65 -5.10
C GLU A 369 -1.10 -5.33 -5.63
N LEU A 370 -1.67 -4.47 -4.77
CA LEU A 370 -2.14 -3.15 -5.19
C LEU A 370 -1.01 -2.31 -5.77
N ALA A 371 0.15 -2.26 -5.11
CA ALA A 371 1.31 -1.52 -5.61
C ALA A 371 1.78 -2.02 -6.99
N TYR A 372 1.79 -3.35 -7.18
CA TYR A 372 2.11 -3.99 -8.45
C TYR A 372 1.12 -3.58 -9.56
N GLN A 373 -0.19 -3.71 -9.31
CA GLN A 373 -1.23 -3.38 -10.29
C GLN A 373 -1.23 -1.88 -10.67
N MET A 374 -1.04 -1.01 -9.67
CA MET A 374 -0.93 0.44 -9.91
C MET A 374 0.26 0.79 -10.79
N TYR A 375 1.41 0.13 -10.58
CA TYR A 375 2.60 0.34 -11.40
C TYR A 375 2.39 -0.14 -12.83
N LEU A 376 1.85 -1.34 -13.02
CA LEU A 376 1.55 -1.86 -14.37
C LEU A 376 0.58 -0.95 -15.12
N THR A 377 -0.47 -0.48 -14.45
CA THR A 377 -1.44 0.44 -15.04
C THR A 377 -0.77 1.74 -15.47
N LYS A 378 0.03 2.35 -14.58
CA LYS A 378 0.78 3.58 -14.90
C LYS A 378 1.69 3.37 -16.11
N LYS A 379 2.48 2.30 -16.11
CA LYS A 379 3.43 1.96 -17.19
C LYS A 379 2.69 1.77 -18.53
N SER A 380 1.61 1.00 -18.52
CA SER A 380 0.78 0.75 -19.71
C SER A 380 0.19 2.05 -20.29
N LEU A 381 -0.32 2.94 -19.44
CA LEU A 381 -0.84 4.24 -19.87
C LEU A 381 0.26 5.16 -20.42
N GLU A 382 1.47 5.12 -19.85
CA GLU A 382 2.62 5.89 -20.34
C GLU A 382 3.10 5.38 -21.71
N GLU A 383 3.09 4.06 -21.93
CA GLU A 383 3.41 3.44 -23.22
C GLU A 383 2.37 3.82 -24.29
N GLN A 384 1.07 3.70 -23.98
CA GLN A 384 -0.02 4.11 -24.89
C GLN A 384 0.07 5.60 -25.29
N LYS A 385 0.40 6.49 -24.34
CA LYS A 385 0.58 7.92 -24.64
C LYS A 385 1.76 8.18 -25.56
N LYS A 386 2.87 7.46 -25.40
CA LYS A 386 4.04 7.57 -26.28
C LYS A 386 3.70 7.10 -27.69
N GLU A 387 2.99 5.98 -27.81
CA GLU A 387 2.54 5.45 -29.10
C GLU A 387 1.60 6.43 -29.82
N GLN A 388 0.62 7.00 -29.11
CA GLN A 388 -0.30 8.01 -29.64
C GLN A 388 0.45 9.27 -30.12
N ALA A 389 1.38 9.79 -29.32
CA ALA A 389 2.18 10.96 -29.70
C ALA A 389 3.05 10.71 -30.95
N VAL A 390 3.54 9.47 -31.13
CA VAL A 390 4.28 9.09 -32.35
C VAL A 390 3.35 9.01 -33.55
N GLU A 391 2.13 8.51 -33.37
CA GLU A 391 1.13 8.44 -34.45
C GLU A 391 0.64 9.83 -34.87
N GLU A 392 0.41 10.74 -33.92
CA GLU A 392 0.03 12.13 -34.19
C GLU A 392 1.11 12.86 -34.98
N LYS A 393 2.38 12.76 -34.59
CA LYS A 393 3.50 13.33 -35.36
C LYS A 393 3.58 12.79 -36.79
N LYS A 394 3.35 11.49 -36.98
CA LYS A 394 3.31 10.90 -38.34
C LYS A 394 2.15 11.43 -39.17
N LYS A 395 1.01 11.74 -38.55
CA LYS A 395 -0.12 12.37 -39.25
C LYS A 395 0.21 13.81 -39.65
N GLU A 396 0.81 14.59 -38.75
CA GLU A 396 1.29 15.94 -39.04
C GLU A 396 2.31 15.97 -40.18
N GLU A 397 3.32 15.09 -40.15
CA GLU A 397 4.32 14.98 -41.22
C GLU A 397 3.70 14.62 -42.58
N LYS A 398 2.67 13.75 -42.61
CA LYS A 398 1.95 13.41 -43.84
C LYS A 398 1.18 14.61 -44.38
N VAL A 399 0.50 15.37 -43.51
CA VAL A 399 -0.21 16.59 -43.89
C VAL A 399 0.77 17.63 -44.44
N ASP A 400 1.91 17.83 -43.80
CA ASP A 400 2.95 18.74 -44.28
C ASP A 400 3.52 18.32 -45.64
N GLN A 401 3.74 17.01 -45.85
CA GLN A 401 4.16 16.48 -47.15
C GLN A 401 3.10 16.72 -48.23
N GLU A 402 1.82 16.56 -47.90
CA GLU A 402 0.72 16.80 -48.82
C GLU A 402 0.60 18.29 -49.16
N ILE A 403 0.70 19.19 -48.17
CA ILE A 403 0.74 20.65 -48.39
C ILE A 403 1.91 21.03 -49.31
N ARG A 404 3.10 20.43 -49.12
CA ARG A 404 4.26 20.68 -50.00
C ARG A 404 4.02 20.24 -51.45
N ARG A 405 3.23 19.18 -51.69
CA ARG A 405 2.88 18.74 -53.05
C ARG A 405 1.95 19.70 -53.77
N TYR A 406 1.12 20.44 -53.04
CA TYR A 406 0.20 21.43 -53.61
C TYR A 406 0.74 22.86 -53.61
N ARG A 407 1.96 23.09 -53.13
CA ARG A 407 2.65 24.36 -53.35
C ARG A 407 3.06 24.42 -54.82
N ILE A 408 2.34 25.25 -55.58
CA ILE A 408 2.72 25.66 -56.93
C ILE A 408 4.14 26.22 -56.86
N SER A 409 5.05 25.64 -57.62
CA SER A 409 6.42 26.13 -57.73
C SER A 409 6.46 27.50 -58.41
N GLU A 410 7.51 28.30 -58.18
CA GLU A 410 7.66 29.60 -58.87
C GLU A 410 7.66 29.44 -60.41
N GLU A 411 8.14 28.30 -60.91
CA GLU A 411 8.15 27.94 -62.33
C GLU A 411 6.73 27.69 -62.86
N GLU A 412 5.91 26.88 -62.16
CA GLU A 412 4.50 26.67 -62.51
C GLU A 412 3.66 27.95 -62.40
N LEU A 413 4.02 28.83 -61.45
CA LEU A 413 3.37 30.14 -61.31
C LEU A 413 3.72 31.07 -62.47
N GLN A 414 4.96 31.03 -62.98
CA GLN A 414 5.37 31.79 -64.16
C GLN A 414 4.70 31.28 -65.43
N GLU A 415 4.55 29.97 -65.61
CA GLU A 415 3.79 29.40 -66.74
C GLU A 415 2.32 29.84 -66.72
N TYR A 416 1.70 29.90 -65.53
CA TYR A 416 0.32 30.33 -65.39
C TYR A 416 0.11 31.84 -65.67
N ILE A 417 1.12 32.68 -65.41
CA ILE A 417 1.04 34.13 -65.70
C ILE A 417 1.18 34.44 -67.20
N TYR A 418 1.73 33.51 -67.99
CA TYR A 418 1.89 33.66 -69.44
C TYR A 418 0.72 33.10 -70.27
N LEU A 419 -0.24 32.41 -69.64
CA LEU A 419 -1.55 32.04 -70.21
C LEU A 419 -2.59 33.11 -69.91
#